data_AF-A0A832I920-F1
#
_entry.id   AF-A0A832I920-F1
#
_cell.length_a   1.000
_cell.length_b   1.000
_cell.length_c   1.000
_cell.angle_alpha   90.00
_cell.angle_beta   90.00
_cell.angle_gamma   90.00
#
_symmetry.space_group_name_H-M   'P 1'
#
loop_
_entity.id
_entity.type
_entity.pdbx_description
1 polymer ?
#
loop_
_entity_poly.entity_id
_entity_poly.type
_entity_poly.pdbx_seq_one_letter_code
_entity_poly.pdbx_strand_id
1 'polypeptide(L)' 'LDQDIICPCAYREADLEEYGSCYCGLYVTKDWNEGKIERRYVPERRPQEKIII' A
#
# COMPACT_ATOMS: atom_id res chain seq x y z
N LEU A 1 19.04 3.20 2.77
CA LEU A 1 18.12 4.19 3.35
C LEU A 1 16.68 3.86 2.98
N ASP A 2 16.40 3.59 1.71
CA ASP A 2 15.03 3.31 1.21
C ASP A 2 14.66 1.83 1.08
N GLN A 3 15.34 0.94 1.82
CA GLN A 3 15.08 -0.50 1.75
C GLN A 3 13.62 -0.86 2.09
N ASP A 4 12.96 -0.05 2.91
CA ASP A 4 11.56 -0.23 3.30
C ASP A 4 10.56 0.06 2.17
N ILE A 5 10.97 0.82 1.15
CA ILE A 5 10.14 1.18 -0.01
C ILE A 5 10.60 0.53 -1.32
N ILE A 6 11.62 -0.33 -1.30
CA ILE A 6 11.95 -1.19 -2.45
C ILE A 6 10.82 -2.19 -2.66
N CYS A 7 10.28 -2.26 -3.88
CA CYS A 7 9.15 -3.13 -4.19
C CYS A 7 9.54 -4.63 -4.14
N PRO A 8 8.72 -5.51 -3.50
CA PRO A 8 7.54 -5.19 -2.70
C PRO A 8 7.92 -4.54 -1.36
N CYS A 9 7.35 -3.36 -1.08
CA CYS A 9 7.70 -2.57 0.10
C CYS A 9 7.19 -3.20 1.40
N ALA A 10 7.76 -2.78 2.53
CA ALA A 10 7.39 -3.26 3.85
C ALA A 10 5.93 -2.94 4.25
N TYR A 11 5.30 -1.97 3.58
CA TYR A 11 3.93 -1.50 3.88
C TYR A 11 2.85 -2.24 3.09
N ARG A 12 3.23 -2.95 2.01
CA ARG A 12 2.31 -3.57 1.04
C ARG A 12 1.28 -4.48 1.71
N GLU A 13 1.70 -5.33 2.64
CA GLU A 13 0.83 -6.35 3.23
C GLU A 13 -0.27 -5.72 4.09
N ALA A 14 0.09 -4.77 4.95
CA ALA A 14 -0.87 -4.00 5.74
C ALA A 14 -1.84 -3.19 4.84
N ASP A 15 -1.35 -2.63 3.73
CA ASP A 15 -2.22 -1.95 2.76
C ASP A 15 -3.23 -2.90 2.09
N LEU A 16 -2.80 -4.11 1.73
CA LEU A 16 -3.68 -5.12 1.13
C LEU A 16 -4.74 -5.59 2.12
N GLU A 17 -4.37 -5.79 3.38
CA GLU A 17 -5.31 -6.21 4.43
C GLU A 17 -6.37 -5.13 4.73
N GLU A 18 -5.96 -3.86 4.82
CA GLU A 18 -6.85 -2.77 5.23
C GLU A 18 -7.65 -2.17 4.06
N TYR A 19 -7.03 -2.02 2.89
CA TYR A 19 -7.62 -1.29 1.75
C TYR A 19 -7.85 -2.16 0.52
N GLY A 20 -7.34 -3.40 0.51
CA GLY A 20 -7.44 -4.29 -0.64
C GLY A 20 -6.54 -3.92 -1.82
N SER A 21 -5.73 -2.86 -1.70
CA SER A 21 -4.73 -2.43 -2.67
C SER A 21 -3.51 -1.85 -1.96
N CYS A 22 -2.30 -2.06 -2.47
CA CYS A 22 -1.12 -1.36 -1.98
C CYS A 22 -1.17 0.14 -2.34
N TYR A 23 -0.37 0.97 -1.66
CA TYR A 23 -0.27 2.41 -1.94
C TYR A 23 -0.19 2.77 -3.44
N CYS A 24 0.67 2.08 -4.20
CA CYS A 24 0.84 2.34 -5.65
C CYS A 24 -0.24 1.72 -6.56
N GLY A 25 -1.18 0.94 -6.03
CA GLY A 25 -2.17 0.19 -6.81
C GLY A 25 -1.61 -0.97 -7.66
N LEU A 26 -0.34 -1.33 -7.49
CA LEU A 26 0.32 -2.42 -8.24
C LEU A 26 -0.13 -3.82 -7.77
N TYR A 27 -0.28 -4.00 -6.46
CA TYR A 27 -0.82 -5.21 -5.84
C TYR A 27 -2.22 -4.94 -5.35
N VAL A 28 -3.14 -5.85 -5.63
CA VAL A 28 -4.55 -5.78 -5.21
C VAL A 28 -5.05 -7.15 -4.76
N THR A 29 -5.99 -7.17 -3.83
CA THR A 29 -6.71 -8.38 -3.45
C THR A 29 -7.73 -8.75 -4.53
N LYS A 30 -8.16 -10.01 -4.53
CA LYS A 30 -9.18 -10.49 -5.48
C LYS A 30 -10.48 -9.69 -5.36
N ASP A 31 -10.94 -9.45 -4.13
CA ASP A 31 -12.20 -8.74 -3.90
C ASP A 31 -12.13 -7.27 -4.33
N TRP A 32 -10.98 -6.61 -4.15
CA TRP A 32 -10.75 -5.27 -4.71
C TRP A 32 -10.77 -5.27 -6.24
N ASN A 33 -10.11 -6.26 -6.86
CA ASN A 33 -10.02 -6.39 -8.30
C ASN A 33 -11.37 -6.69 -8.96
N GLU A 34 -12.19 -7.51 -8.30
CA GLU A 34 -13.55 -7.85 -8.72
C GLU A 34 -14.59 -6.79 -8.34
N GLY A 35 -14.19 -5.71 -7.64
CA GLY A 35 -15.07 -4.61 -7.25
C GLY A 35 -16.08 -4.97 -6.14
N LYS A 36 -15.79 -6.01 -5.36
CA LYS A 36 -16.63 -6.45 -4.23
C LYS A 36 -16.46 -5.60 -2.98
N ILE A 37 -15.36 -4.84 -2.90
CA ILE A 37 -15.13 -3.86 -1.84
C ILE A 37 -14.97 -2.46 -2.45
N GLU A 38 -15.29 -1.46 -1.64
CA GLU A 38 -15.10 -0.06 -2.00
C GLU A 38 -13.61 0.24 -2.18
N ARG A 39 -13.25 0.88 -3.31
CA ARG A 39 -11.88 1.32 -3.55
C ARG A 39 -11.64 2.61 -2.79
N ARG A 40 -10.85 2.51 -1.72
CA ARG A 40 -10.49 3.65 -0.87
C ARG A 40 -9.10 4.16 -1.19
N TYR A 41 -8.87 5.42 -0.89
CA TYR A 41 -7.53 5.99 -0.90
C TYR A 41 -6.66 5.30 0.16
N VAL A 42 -5.46 4.88 -0.24
CA VAL A 42 -4.46 4.30 0.66
C VAL A 42 -3.56 5.44 1.15
N PRO A 43 -3.52 5.74 2.46
CA PRO A 43 -2.67 6.80 2.99
C PRO A 43 -1.20 6.39 2.99
N GLU A 44 -0.31 7.39 2.95
CA GLU A 44 1.13 7.19 3.16
C GLU A 44 1.38 6.66 4.57
N ARG A 45 2.02 5.49 4.67
CA ARG A 45 2.38 4.85 5.95
C ARG A 45 3.82 5.09 6.36
N ARG A 46 4.67 5.51 5.42
CA ARG A 46 6.08 5.72 5.67
C ARG A 46 6.25 6.83 6.72
N PRO A 47 6.96 6.56 7.83
CA PRO A 47 7.23 7.57 8.85
C PRO A 47 7.90 8.79 8.24
N GLN A 48 7.49 9.98 8.69
CA GLN A 48 7.98 11.25 8.14
C GLN A 48 9.49 11.39 8.28
N GLU A 49 10.11 10.81 9.32
CA GLU A 49 11.56 10.88 9.54
C GLU A 49 12.36 10.15 8.44
N LYS A 50 11.73 9.26 7.68
CA LYS A 50 12.35 8.57 6.55
C LYS A 50 12.16 9.29 5.22
N ILE A 51 11.21 10.23 5.16
CA ILE A 51 10.96 11.05 3.97
C ILE A 51 11.95 12.20 4.01
N ILE A 52 13.10 12.01 3.34
CA ILE A 52 14.13 13.05 3.25
C ILE A 52 13.61 14.14 2.31
N ILE A 53 13.64 15.38 2.80
CA ILE A 53 13.34 16.60 2.05
C ILE A 53 14.64 17.14 1.47
#